data_AF-A0A9E5U6D8-F1
#
_entry.id   AF-A0A9E5U6D8-F1
#
_cell.length_a   1.000
_cell.length_b   1.000
_cell.length_c   1.000
_cell.angle_alpha   90.00
_cell.angle_beta   90.00
_cell.angle_gamma   90.00
#
_symmetry.space_group_name_H-M   'P 1'
#
loop_
_entity.id
_entity.type
_entity.pdbx_description
1 polymer ?
#
loop_
_entity_poly.entity_id
_entity_poly.type
_entity_poly.pdbx_seq_one_letter_code
_entity_poly.pdbx_strand_id
1 'polypeptide(L)'
;MRHPRRASRDPLQGAAPGARQSRFPGAPALHRLVTGSIAWLAVVCALVGCAALPVDEEPSTVEQALAASEWARASDWGLLGTTPGWRHQRYGSARPTRYGVGEREGRPAVHANSRAGNSTLRLPLGAPVDPALRLAFSWLVPQLNHKADLRDAEIDDAVVRVILTFDGDRDLFRPRDRWLSEIVQLVTGEPMPYATLMYVWDHRYPAGTVVPNPHTDRIRMLVVQSGEEGVGRWNDLERDVAADFRAAFGEAPGRLTGLGLMTDSNNTGESVQAWFGPLVLRPAASPSLAAVPSDKH
;
A
#
# COMPACT_ATOMS: atom_id res chain seq x y z
N MET A 1 -22.13 10.61 -61.81
CA MET A 1 -21.84 10.20 -63.21
C MET A 1 -20.35 10.38 -63.50
N ARG A 2 -19.80 9.62 -64.47
CA ARG A 2 -18.55 9.84 -65.23
C ARG A 2 -17.24 10.19 -64.48
N HIS A 3 -16.35 9.19 -64.41
CA HIS A 3 -14.89 9.39 -64.57
C HIS A 3 -14.55 9.91 -65.98
N PRO A 4 -13.34 10.47 -66.15
CA PRO A 4 -12.29 9.82 -66.96
C PRO A 4 -11.05 9.47 -66.09
N ARG A 5 -10.11 8.53 -66.39
CA ARG A 5 -9.50 7.98 -67.63
C ARG A 5 -8.49 8.96 -68.30
N ARG A 6 -7.30 8.58 -68.79
CA ARG A 6 -6.62 7.25 -68.90
C ARG A 6 -5.11 7.39 -69.26
N ALA A 7 -4.29 6.41 -68.82
CA ALA A 7 -3.09 5.85 -69.52
C ALA A 7 -1.86 6.79 -69.77
N SER A 8 -0.68 6.35 -70.26
CA SER A 8 -0.25 5.02 -70.76
C SER A 8 1.28 4.73 -70.70
N ARG A 9 1.64 3.45 -70.48
CA ARG A 9 2.73 2.66 -71.13
C ARG A 9 4.23 3.05 -71.04
N ASP A 10 5.03 2.14 -70.47
CA ASP A 10 6.16 1.37 -71.07
C ASP A 10 6.60 1.69 -72.53
N PRO A 11 7.90 1.54 -72.93
CA PRO A 11 8.54 0.20 -72.94
C PRO A 11 10.11 0.05 -72.97
N LEU A 12 10.61 -1.11 -72.46
CA LEU A 12 11.79 -1.90 -72.96
C LEU A 12 13.21 -1.18 -72.96
N GLN A 13 14.40 -1.78 -73.23
CA GLN A 13 14.88 -3.18 -73.41
C GLN A 13 16.41 -3.32 -73.15
N GLY A 14 16.86 -4.54 -72.77
CA GLY A 14 18.21 -5.08 -73.03
C GLY A 14 19.39 -4.56 -72.18
N ALA A 15 20.59 -5.18 -72.20
CA ALA A 15 21.00 -6.55 -72.56
C ALA A 15 22.47 -6.78 -72.09
N ALA A 16 22.84 -8.01 -71.71
CA ALA A 16 24.24 -8.40 -71.45
C ALA A 16 24.92 -8.92 -72.74
N PRO A 17 26.26 -9.08 -72.82
CA PRO A 17 26.89 -10.29 -72.26
C PRO A 17 28.33 -10.12 -71.72
N GLY A 18 28.89 -11.16 -71.09
CA GLY A 18 30.32 -11.22 -70.72
C GLY A 18 30.67 -12.35 -69.75
N ALA A 19 30.88 -13.57 -70.26
CA ALA A 19 31.06 -14.77 -69.42
C ALA A 19 32.43 -15.43 -69.55
N ARG A 20 32.90 -16.07 -68.46
CA ARG A 20 33.71 -17.31 -68.54
C ARG A 20 33.54 -18.18 -67.28
N GLN A 21 33.88 -19.46 -67.43
CA GLN A 21 33.47 -20.56 -66.55
C GLN A 21 34.69 -21.33 -65.99
N SER A 22 34.59 -21.82 -64.75
CA SER A 22 35.09 -23.13 -64.27
C SER A 22 34.87 -23.26 -62.74
N ARG A 23 34.66 -24.43 -62.14
CA ARG A 23 34.23 -25.77 -62.62
C ARG A 23 33.59 -26.51 -61.42
N PHE A 24 32.50 -27.24 -61.65
CA PHE A 24 31.95 -28.28 -60.75
C PHE A 24 32.73 -29.63 -60.96
N PRO A 25 32.57 -30.71 -60.15
CA PRO A 25 31.36 -31.13 -59.41
C PRO A 25 31.50 -31.76 -58.00
N GLY A 26 30.35 -31.99 -57.35
CA GLY A 26 30.19 -32.83 -56.15
C GLY A 26 28.76 -32.76 -55.58
N ALA A 27 28.00 -33.86 -55.63
CA ALA A 27 26.60 -33.99 -55.17
C ALA A 27 26.25 -35.49 -55.02
N PRO A 28 25.15 -35.90 -54.34
CA PRO A 28 24.10 -35.14 -53.62
C PRO A 28 24.22 -35.39 -52.08
N ALA A 29 23.23 -35.53 -51.17
CA ALA A 29 21.76 -35.65 -51.26
C ALA A 29 21.00 -35.34 -49.93
N LEU A 30 19.71 -34.99 -50.11
CA LEU A 30 18.51 -35.24 -49.28
C LEU A 30 18.44 -35.03 -47.74
N HIS A 31 17.43 -34.21 -47.40
CA HIS A 31 16.50 -34.29 -46.24
C HIS A 31 16.83 -33.68 -44.86
N ARG A 32 16.00 -32.67 -44.50
CA ARG A 32 15.23 -32.49 -43.25
C ARG A 32 16.03 -32.58 -41.92
N LEU A 33 16.08 -31.53 -41.10
CA LEU A 33 14.92 -31.00 -40.37
C LEU A 33 15.12 -29.54 -39.87
N VAL A 34 14.07 -28.98 -39.25
CA VAL A 34 14.00 -27.61 -38.72
C VAL A 34 14.21 -27.60 -37.20
N THR A 35 15.08 -26.73 -36.68
CA THR A 35 14.85 -25.78 -35.54
C THR A 35 16.17 -25.09 -35.19
N GLY A 36 16.15 -23.79 -34.87
CA GLY A 36 17.33 -23.03 -34.45
C GLY A 36 17.57 -23.08 -32.94
N SER A 37 18.83 -23.17 -32.52
CA SER A 37 19.22 -23.24 -31.11
C SER A 37 19.91 -21.97 -30.61
N ILE A 38 19.26 -21.34 -29.63
CA ILE A 38 19.85 -20.76 -28.41
C ILE A 38 21.13 -19.91 -28.59
N ALA A 39 20.97 -18.58 -28.49
CA ALA A 39 22.04 -17.63 -28.23
C ALA A 39 21.64 -16.62 -27.14
N TRP A 40 21.35 -17.13 -25.94
CA TRP A 40 21.23 -16.32 -24.71
C TRP A 40 22.46 -16.57 -23.83
N LEU A 41 23.33 -15.55 -23.71
CA LEU A 41 24.62 -15.71 -23.06
C LEU A 41 24.65 -15.08 -21.65
N ALA A 42 24.83 -15.94 -20.65
CA ALA A 42 25.48 -15.70 -19.37
C ALA A 42 25.21 -14.39 -18.58
N VAL A 43 24.28 -14.46 -17.62
CA VAL A 43 24.53 -13.92 -16.25
C VAL A 43 24.08 -14.98 -15.23
N VAL A 44 25.02 -15.84 -14.82
CA VAL A 44 24.89 -16.79 -13.70
C VAL A 44 26.24 -16.82 -12.97
N CYS A 45 26.24 -17.17 -11.67
CA CYS A 45 27.38 -17.26 -10.74
C CYS A 45 27.77 -15.96 -10.01
N ALA A 46 26.90 -15.52 -9.10
CA ALA A 46 27.27 -14.81 -7.87
C ALA A 46 26.48 -15.33 -6.63
N LEU A 47 26.09 -16.62 -6.65
CA LEU A 47 25.38 -17.26 -5.54
C LEU A 47 26.33 -17.63 -4.39
N VAL A 48 26.74 -16.64 -3.62
CA VAL A 48 27.07 -16.82 -2.19
C VAL A 48 25.99 -16.11 -1.38
N GLY A 49 24.76 -16.60 -1.53
CA GLY A 49 23.66 -16.20 -0.66
C GLY A 49 23.89 -16.81 0.71
N CYS A 50 24.44 -16.04 1.65
CA CYS A 50 24.31 -16.38 3.05
C CYS A 50 22.82 -16.50 3.36
N ALA A 51 22.37 -17.70 3.71
CA ALA A 51 21.04 -17.90 4.29
C ALA A 51 21.03 -17.24 5.66
N ALA A 52 20.80 -15.94 5.69
CA ALA A 52 20.45 -15.23 6.90
C ALA A 52 19.18 -15.88 7.43
N LEU A 53 19.31 -16.55 8.58
CA LEU A 53 18.18 -16.80 9.45
C LEU A 53 17.47 -15.46 9.71
N PRO A 54 16.16 -15.43 9.99
CA PRO A 54 15.54 -14.23 10.53
C PRO A 54 16.33 -13.84 11.78
N VAL A 55 17.10 -12.74 11.67
CA VAL A 55 17.75 -12.14 12.81
C VAL A 55 16.63 -11.52 13.61
N ASP A 56 16.50 -11.91 14.88
CA ASP A 56 15.69 -11.17 15.84
C ASP A 56 16.33 -9.78 15.98
N GLU A 57 15.88 -8.83 15.15
CA GLU A 57 16.34 -7.44 15.21
C GLU A 57 15.96 -6.87 16.59
N GLU A 58 16.98 -6.63 17.42
CA GLU A 58 16.85 -5.89 18.68
C GLU A 58 16.01 -4.63 18.44
N PRO A 59 14.89 -4.45 19.17
CA PRO A 59 13.88 -3.45 18.83
C PRO A 59 14.50 -2.06 18.77
N SER A 60 14.18 -1.31 17.73
CA SER A 60 14.92 -0.09 17.43
C SER A 60 14.70 0.98 18.52
N THR A 61 15.61 1.94 18.68
CA THR A 61 15.57 2.94 19.77
C THR A 61 14.23 3.69 19.85
N VAL A 62 13.52 3.86 18.72
CA VAL A 62 12.19 4.47 18.69
C VAL A 62 11.08 3.53 19.17
N GLU A 63 11.22 2.22 18.96
CA GLU A 63 10.27 1.21 19.45
C GLU A 63 10.40 1.02 20.96
N GLN A 64 11.64 0.98 21.48
CA GLN A 64 11.91 0.97 22.92
C GLN A 64 11.36 2.23 23.61
N ALA A 65 11.62 3.41 23.03
CA ALA A 65 11.09 4.68 23.55
C ALA A 65 9.55 4.74 23.48
N LEU A 66 8.96 4.22 22.40
CA LEU A 66 7.51 4.15 22.23
C LEU A 66 6.87 3.24 23.28
N ALA A 67 7.40 2.03 23.49
CA ALA A 67 6.90 1.07 24.47
C ALA A 67 6.94 1.60 25.92
N ALA A 68 7.95 2.39 26.29
CA ALA A 68 8.07 3.01 27.61
C ALA A 68 7.23 4.30 27.81
N SER A 69 6.73 4.89 26.72
CA SER A 69 6.14 6.23 26.72
C SER A 69 4.81 6.36 27.49
N GLU A 70 4.49 7.58 27.92
CA GLU A 70 3.13 7.93 28.39
C GLU A 70 2.08 7.67 27.31
N TRP A 71 2.41 7.83 26.03
CA TRP A 71 1.49 7.56 24.91
C TRP A 71 1.08 6.08 24.83
N ALA A 72 2.01 5.15 25.03
CA ALA A 72 1.73 3.72 25.04
C ALA A 72 0.95 3.30 26.30
N ARG A 73 1.21 3.95 27.45
CA ARG A 73 0.48 3.72 28.71
C ARG A 73 -0.92 4.37 28.73
N ALA A 74 -1.14 5.43 27.97
CA ALA A 74 -2.43 6.06 27.76
C ALA A 74 -3.25 5.43 26.60
N SER A 75 -2.65 4.52 25.83
CA SER A 75 -3.35 3.77 24.79
C SER A 75 -3.99 2.52 25.39
N ASP A 76 -5.30 2.38 25.21
CA ASP A 76 -6.10 1.28 25.77
C ASP A 76 -6.40 0.22 24.71
N TRP A 77 -5.86 -0.98 24.96
CA TRP A 77 -5.88 -2.08 24.00
C TRP A 77 -7.02 -3.08 24.23
N GLY A 78 -7.83 -2.89 25.28
CA GLY A 78 -9.12 -3.54 25.58
C GLY A 78 -9.19 -5.07 25.54
N LEU A 79 -9.01 -5.64 24.34
CA LEU A 79 -9.13 -7.05 23.99
C LEU A 79 -7.79 -7.78 23.82
N LEU A 80 -6.67 -7.06 23.65
CA LEU A 80 -5.38 -7.68 23.31
C LEU A 80 -4.66 -8.34 24.51
N GLY A 81 -5.10 -8.09 25.74
CA GLY A 81 -4.56 -8.70 26.97
C GLY A 81 -3.15 -8.25 27.40
N THR A 82 -2.34 -7.72 26.46
CA THR A 82 -1.02 -7.13 26.70
C THR A 82 -0.88 -5.83 25.90
N THR A 83 0.11 -5.00 26.25
CA THR A 83 0.52 -3.86 25.39
C THR A 83 1.23 -4.41 24.15
N PRO A 84 0.68 -4.21 22.94
CA PRO A 84 1.23 -4.79 21.72
C PRO A 84 2.53 -4.10 21.26
N GLY A 85 3.45 -4.87 20.69
CA GLY A 85 4.77 -4.40 20.27
C GLY A 85 4.79 -3.70 18.92
N TRP A 86 5.08 -2.40 18.91
CA TRP A 86 5.28 -1.61 17.69
C TRP A 86 6.62 -1.91 17.03
N ARG A 87 6.68 -1.82 15.69
CA ARG A 87 7.90 -1.99 14.86
C ARG A 87 7.99 -0.88 13.80
N HIS A 88 9.18 -0.31 13.59
CA HIS A 88 9.40 0.77 12.62
C HIS A 88 9.72 0.21 11.23
N GLN A 89 8.67 -0.13 10.46
CA GLN A 89 8.78 -0.68 9.12
C GLN A 89 9.26 0.39 8.12
N ARG A 90 10.40 0.14 7.48
CA ARG A 90 11.02 1.01 6.46
C ARG A 90 10.86 0.39 5.06
N TYR A 91 10.90 1.22 4.02
CA TYR A 91 10.62 0.80 2.65
C TYR A 91 11.84 0.96 1.74
N GLY A 92 12.60 -0.14 1.59
CA GLY A 92 13.78 -0.20 0.73
C GLY A 92 14.84 0.85 1.12
N SER A 93 15.29 1.64 0.14
CA SER A 93 16.26 2.73 0.31
C SER A 93 15.62 4.10 0.57
N ALA A 94 14.29 4.18 0.72
CA ALA A 94 13.61 5.44 0.99
C ALA A 94 14.00 6.02 2.35
N ARG A 95 13.94 7.35 2.49
CA ARG A 95 14.22 8.04 3.75
C ARG A 95 13.08 7.77 4.72
N PRO A 96 13.32 7.18 5.91
CA PRO A 96 12.24 6.94 6.87
C PRO A 96 11.76 8.26 7.47
N THR A 97 10.44 8.31 7.70
CA THR A 97 9.80 9.30 8.57
C THR A 97 10.46 9.23 9.95
N ARG A 98 10.84 10.37 10.52
CA ARG A 98 11.37 10.42 11.89
C ARG A 98 10.22 10.44 12.87
N TYR A 99 10.12 9.36 13.65
CA TYR A 99 9.18 9.25 14.76
C TYR A 99 9.88 9.55 16.09
N GLY A 100 9.13 10.14 17.03
CA GLY A 100 9.56 10.37 18.40
C GLY A 100 8.35 10.47 19.33
N VAL A 101 8.56 10.22 20.62
CA VAL A 101 7.51 10.30 21.65
C VAL A 101 7.72 11.51 22.56
N GLY A 102 6.62 12.04 23.08
CA GLY A 102 6.61 13.16 24.01
C GLY A 102 5.18 13.63 24.27
N GLU A 103 5.00 14.94 24.41
CA GLU A 103 3.68 15.56 24.53
C GLU A 103 3.50 16.68 23.51
N ARG A 104 2.23 16.99 23.21
CA ARG A 104 1.81 18.15 22.43
C ARG A 104 0.55 18.74 23.06
N GLU A 105 0.66 19.98 23.54
CA GLU A 105 -0.45 20.71 24.18
C GLU A 105 -1.06 19.94 25.38
N GLY A 106 -0.19 19.32 26.21
CA GLY A 106 -0.57 18.55 27.39
C GLY A 106 -1.16 17.16 27.11
N ARG A 107 -1.17 16.73 25.84
CA ARG A 107 -1.58 15.37 25.44
C ARG A 107 -0.34 14.54 25.07
N PRO A 108 -0.14 13.33 25.62
CA PRO A 108 0.88 12.39 25.15
C PRO A 108 0.73 12.12 23.66
N ALA A 109 1.85 12.10 22.92
CA ALA A 109 1.83 12.08 21.46
C ALA A 109 3.04 11.35 20.85
N VAL A 110 2.79 10.66 19.74
CA VAL A 110 3.82 10.27 18.77
C VAL A 110 3.95 11.39 17.74
N HIS A 111 5.07 12.11 17.75
CA HIS A 111 5.43 13.06 16.71
C HIS A 111 6.01 12.32 15.51
N ALA A 112 5.49 12.61 14.32
CA ALA A 112 5.98 12.15 13.04
C ALA A 112 6.48 13.34 12.21
N ASN A 113 7.70 13.26 11.68
CA ASN A 113 8.36 14.29 10.88
C ASN A 113 8.92 13.66 9.60
N SER A 114 8.21 13.84 8.47
CA SER A 114 8.69 13.38 7.16
C SER A 114 9.27 14.52 6.34
N ARG A 115 10.29 14.22 5.52
CA ARG A 115 11.01 15.16 4.66
C ARG A 115 11.48 14.43 3.41
N ALA A 116 10.66 14.44 2.36
CA ALA A 116 10.81 13.57 1.18
C ALA A 116 11.03 12.09 1.59
N GLY A 117 10.10 11.54 2.38
CA GLY A 117 10.28 10.23 3.03
C GLY A 117 9.00 9.50 3.42
N ASN A 118 9.14 8.20 3.70
CA ASN A 118 8.10 7.34 4.21
C ASN A 118 8.65 6.20 5.08
N SER A 119 7.87 5.86 6.11
CA SER A 119 7.98 4.63 6.90
C SER A 119 6.76 4.53 7.80
N THR A 120 6.42 3.32 8.23
CA THR A 120 5.24 3.05 9.06
C THR A 120 5.67 2.59 10.43
N LEU A 121 5.11 3.18 11.49
CA LEU A 121 5.05 2.49 12.78
C LEU A 121 3.93 1.46 12.65
N ARG A 122 4.28 0.18 12.57
CA ARG A 122 3.31 -0.92 12.45
C ARG A 122 3.12 -1.60 13.79
N LEU A 123 1.88 -1.99 14.07
CA LEU A 123 1.48 -2.77 15.23
C LEU A 123 0.89 -4.11 14.76
N PRO A 124 1.65 -5.22 14.75
CA PRO A 124 1.12 -6.54 14.48
C PRO A 124 0.29 -7.01 15.68
N LEU A 125 -0.89 -7.60 15.44
CA LEU A 125 -1.66 -8.25 16.49
C LEU A 125 -1.22 -9.71 16.63
N GLY A 126 -0.85 -10.13 17.85
CA GLY A 126 -0.32 -11.48 18.11
C GLY A 126 -1.33 -12.61 17.86
N ALA A 127 -2.62 -12.29 17.81
CA ALA A 127 -3.68 -13.12 17.26
C ALA A 127 -4.68 -12.22 16.51
N PRO A 128 -5.27 -12.66 15.38
CA PRO A 128 -6.26 -11.85 14.67
C PRO A 128 -7.53 -11.63 15.50
N VAL A 129 -8.05 -10.41 15.55
CA VAL A 129 -9.18 -9.98 16.40
C VAL A 129 -10.47 -9.86 15.57
N ASP A 130 -11.62 -10.08 16.20
CA ASP A 130 -12.92 -9.81 15.55
C ASP A 130 -13.02 -8.32 15.15
N PRO A 131 -13.46 -7.98 13.92
CA PRO A 131 -13.51 -6.60 13.44
C PRO A 131 -14.67 -5.76 13.99
N ALA A 132 -15.59 -6.33 14.81
CA ALA A 132 -16.68 -5.61 15.47
C ALA A 132 -16.17 -4.69 16.60
N LEU A 133 -15.41 -3.66 16.23
CA LEU A 133 -14.64 -2.79 17.13
C LEU A 133 -14.94 -1.32 16.90
N ARG A 134 -14.78 -0.53 17.98
CA ARG A 134 -14.59 0.91 17.93
C ARG A 134 -13.12 1.24 18.14
N LEU A 135 -12.54 1.93 17.16
CA LEU A 135 -11.24 2.55 17.28
C LEU A 135 -11.44 4.04 17.53
N ALA A 136 -11.05 4.50 18.72
CA ALA A 136 -10.88 5.93 19.00
C ALA A 136 -9.40 6.31 18.85
N PHE A 137 -9.15 7.45 18.21
CA PHE A 137 -7.81 7.99 17.97
C PHE A 137 -7.88 9.51 17.84
N SER A 138 -6.71 10.16 17.80
CA SER A 138 -6.64 11.59 17.53
C SER A 138 -5.38 12.00 16.80
N TRP A 139 -5.45 13.11 16.08
CA TRP A 139 -4.29 13.73 15.45
C TRP A 139 -4.28 15.26 15.55
N LEU A 140 -3.09 15.84 15.52
CA LEU A 140 -2.85 17.26 15.31
C LEU A 140 -1.93 17.42 14.10
N VAL A 141 -2.38 18.19 13.11
CA VAL A 141 -1.65 18.47 11.87
C VAL A 141 -1.53 19.99 11.73
N PRO A 142 -0.32 20.59 11.80
CA PRO A 142 -0.16 22.04 11.71
C PRO A 142 -0.32 22.60 10.30
N GLN A 143 -0.17 21.76 9.26
CA GLN A 143 -0.32 22.14 7.86
C GLN A 143 -0.59 20.89 7.01
N LEU A 144 -1.48 21.00 6.02
CA LEU A 144 -1.76 19.94 5.06
C LEU A 144 -0.77 19.96 3.87
N ASN A 145 -0.70 18.85 3.14
CA ASN A 145 0.09 18.74 1.92
C ASN A 145 -0.76 19.14 0.70
N HIS A 146 -0.80 20.43 0.38
CA HIS A 146 -1.60 20.96 -0.72
C HIS A 146 -1.15 20.48 -2.12
N LYS A 147 0.06 19.91 -2.23
CA LYS A 147 0.54 19.28 -3.49
C LYS A 147 -0.06 17.89 -3.71
N ALA A 148 -0.40 17.16 -2.65
CA ALA A 148 -0.82 15.78 -2.73
C ALA A 148 -2.18 15.60 -3.42
N ASP A 149 -2.41 14.44 -4.03
CA ASP A 149 -3.74 13.99 -4.44
C ASP A 149 -3.85 12.48 -4.25
N LEU A 150 -4.76 12.03 -3.38
CA LEU A 150 -4.95 10.61 -3.07
C LEU A 150 -5.34 9.74 -4.28
N ARG A 151 -5.67 10.33 -5.45
CA ARG A 151 -5.99 9.60 -6.69
C ARG A 151 -4.86 9.55 -7.71
N ASP A 152 -3.76 10.27 -7.50
CA ASP A 152 -2.64 10.36 -8.44
C ASP A 152 -1.39 9.68 -7.85
N ALA A 153 -0.96 8.60 -8.49
CA ALA A 153 0.15 7.75 -8.04
C ALA A 153 1.48 8.49 -7.87
N GLU A 154 1.68 9.61 -8.56
CA GLU A 154 2.92 10.38 -8.46
C GLU A 154 2.92 11.36 -7.26
N ILE A 155 1.78 11.51 -6.55
CA ILE A 155 1.58 12.48 -5.45
C ILE A 155 0.60 12.01 -4.35
N ASP A 156 0.40 10.69 -4.13
CA ASP A 156 -0.62 10.15 -3.21
C ASP A 156 -0.27 10.19 -1.70
N ASP A 157 0.71 11.02 -1.30
CA ASP A 157 1.15 11.23 0.10
C ASP A 157 0.00 11.67 1.03
N ALA A 158 0.04 11.30 2.31
CA ALA A 158 -0.87 11.84 3.32
C ALA A 158 -0.13 12.26 4.61
N VAL A 159 -0.46 13.43 5.14
CA VAL A 159 0.16 13.93 6.38
C VAL A 159 -0.18 13.05 7.59
N VAL A 160 -1.35 12.38 7.55
CA VAL A 160 -1.76 11.36 8.52
C VAL A 160 -2.47 10.20 7.83
N ARG A 161 -2.02 8.97 8.14
CA ARG A 161 -2.72 7.71 7.88
C ARG A 161 -2.79 6.92 9.18
N VAL A 162 -3.99 6.54 9.62
CA VAL A 162 -4.19 5.46 10.60
C VAL A 162 -4.58 4.21 9.81
N ILE A 163 -3.73 3.19 9.87
CA ILE A 163 -3.78 2.01 9.02
C ILE A 163 -4.39 0.84 9.81
N LEU A 164 -5.24 0.04 9.18
CA LEU A 164 -5.81 -1.20 9.68
C LEU A 164 -5.62 -2.30 8.64
N THR A 165 -5.00 -3.42 9.02
CA THR A 165 -4.79 -4.59 8.13
C THR A 165 -5.68 -5.75 8.54
N PHE A 166 -6.20 -6.49 7.56
CA PHE A 166 -7.15 -7.59 7.76
C PHE A 166 -6.66 -8.89 7.10
N ASP A 167 -7.06 -10.04 7.65
CA ASP A 167 -7.00 -11.32 6.95
C ASP A 167 -8.22 -11.55 6.04
N GLY A 168 -8.24 -12.68 5.34
CA GLY A 168 -9.23 -13.05 4.32
C GLY A 168 -8.64 -13.98 3.27
N ASP A 169 -9.50 -14.46 2.37
CA ASP A 169 -9.13 -15.46 1.36
C ASP A 169 -8.33 -14.87 0.19
N ARG A 170 -7.00 -15.02 0.24
CA ARG A 170 -6.07 -14.53 -0.77
C ARG A 170 -6.20 -15.22 -2.14
N ASP A 171 -6.92 -16.34 -2.26
CA ASP A 171 -7.23 -16.90 -3.59
C ASP A 171 -8.25 -16.03 -4.35
N LEU A 172 -9.03 -15.19 -3.66
CA LEU A 172 -9.89 -14.15 -4.25
C LEU A 172 -9.11 -12.92 -4.77
N PHE A 173 -7.78 -12.91 -4.67
CA PHE A 173 -6.97 -11.84 -5.26
C PHE A 173 -7.05 -11.86 -6.79
N ARG A 174 -7.17 -10.66 -7.39
CA ARG A 174 -7.00 -10.49 -8.83
C ARG A 174 -5.54 -10.86 -9.20
N PRO A 175 -5.25 -11.33 -10.43
CA PRO A 175 -3.89 -11.74 -10.80
C PRO A 175 -2.81 -10.66 -10.56
N ARG A 176 -3.16 -9.37 -10.72
CA ARG A 176 -2.29 -8.23 -10.37
C ARG A 176 -1.96 -8.19 -8.87
N ASP A 177 -2.96 -8.28 -8.00
CA ASP A 177 -2.76 -8.23 -6.54
C ASP A 177 -1.99 -9.47 -6.03
N ARG A 178 -2.22 -10.64 -6.65
CA ARG A 178 -1.47 -11.87 -6.32
C ARG A 178 0.01 -11.73 -6.63
N TRP A 179 0.35 -11.28 -7.85
CA TRP A 179 1.73 -11.02 -8.27
C TRP A 179 2.40 -9.91 -7.45
N LEU A 180 1.69 -8.81 -7.14
CA LEU A 180 2.18 -7.77 -6.24
C LEU A 180 2.43 -8.31 -4.83
N SER A 181 1.57 -9.19 -4.32
CA SER A 181 1.75 -9.82 -3.01
C SER A 181 2.93 -10.79 -2.97
N GLU A 182 3.25 -11.49 -4.06
CA GLU A 182 4.45 -12.33 -4.17
C GLU A 182 5.72 -11.46 -4.09
N ILE A 183 5.75 -10.34 -4.83
CA ILE A 183 6.87 -9.39 -4.79
C ILE A 183 7.01 -8.74 -3.40
N VAL A 184 5.93 -8.29 -2.78
CA VAL A 184 5.97 -7.71 -1.43
C VAL A 184 6.47 -8.73 -0.40
N GLN A 185 6.09 -10.01 -0.51
CA GLN A 185 6.59 -11.06 0.37
C GLN A 185 8.08 -11.34 0.15
N LEU A 186 8.56 -11.35 -1.10
CA LEU A 186 9.98 -11.51 -1.42
C LEU A 186 10.86 -10.32 -0.98
N VAL A 187 10.29 -9.11 -0.89
CA VAL A 187 11.00 -7.88 -0.52
C VAL A 187 10.93 -7.58 0.98
N THR A 188 9.85 -7.95 1.67
CA THR A 188 9.61 -7.59 3.09
C THR A 188 9.60 -8.79 4.04
N GLY A 189 9.69 -10.01 3.53
CA GLY A 189 9.56 -11.26 4.31
C GLY A 189 8.12 -11.62 4.69
N GLU A 190 7.21 -10.65 4.70
CA GLU A 190 5.83 -10.76 5.17
C GLU A 190 4.83 -10.78 4.00
N PRO A 191 3.81 -11.66 4.00
CA PRO A 191 2.77 -11.62 2.98
C PRO A 191 1.95 -10.31 3.06
N MET A 192 1.55 -9.77 1.91
CA MET A 192 0.59 -8.66 1.87
C MET A 192 -0.72 -9.09 2.58
N PRO A 193 -1.30 -8.26 3.48
CA PRO A 193 -2.59 -8.55 4.10
C PRO A 193 -3.70 -8.66 3.04
N TYR A 194 -4.80 -9.34 3.38
CA TYR A 194 -5.93 -9.50 2.46
C TYR A 194 -6.54 -8.16 2.06
N ALA A 195 -6.66 -7.25 3.02
CA ALA A 195 -7.15 -5.90 2.80
C ALA A 195 -6.51 -4.92 3.79
N THR A 196 -6.35 -3.67 3.36
CA THR A 196 -5.85 -2.58 4.19
C THR A 196 -6.77 -1.37 4.08
N LEU A 197 -7.38 -0.97 5.20
CA LEU A 197 -8.13 0.28 5.32
C LEU A 197 -7.21 1.35 5.93
N MET A 198 -7.21 2.55 5.37
CA MET A 198 -6.47 3.69 5.88
C MET A 198 -7.43 4.83 6.16
N TYR A 199 -7.54 5.27 7.41
CA TYR A 199 -8.20 6.54 7.75
C TYR A 199 -7.23 7.69 7.48
N VAL A 200 -7.65 8.63 6.63
CA VAL A 200 -6.82 9.76 6.19
C VAL A 200 -7.55 11.09 6.35
N TRP A 201 -6.77 12.17 6.40
CA TRP A 201 -7.26 13.55 6.27
C TRP A 201 -6.74 14.12 4.96
N ASP A 202 -7.66 14.62 4.13
CA ASP A 202 -7.35 15.24 2.85
C ASP A 202 -7.95 16.65 2.72
N HIS A 203 -7.43 17.46 1.80
CA HIS A 203 -7.87 18.83 1.55
C HIS A 203 -8.79 18.99 0.32
N ARG A 204 -8.96 17.95 -0.52
CA ARG A 204 -9.70 18.00 -1.79
C ARG A 204 -11.01 17.22 -1.74
N TYR A 205 -11.00 16.05 -1.13
CA TYR A 205 -12.11 15.11 -1.09
C TYR A 205 -12.95 15.27 0.20
N PRO A 206 -14.30 15.21 0.14
CA PRO A 206 -15.15 15.33 1.32
C PRO A 206 -15.02 14.11 2.25
N ALA A 207 -15.29 14.31 3.53
CA ALA A 207 -15.31 13.22 4.51
C ALA A 207 -16.37 12.17 4.13
N GLY A 208 -16.05 10.89 4.34
CA GLY A 208 -16.80 9.75 3.80
C GLY A 208 -16.36 9.31 2.40
N THR A 209 -15.48 10.05 1.70
CA THR A 209 -14.96 9.59 0.41
C THR A 209 -14.05 8.37 0.59
N VAL A 210 -14.39 7.29 -0.11
CA VAL A 210 -13.50 6.13 -0.30
C VAL A 210 -12.67 6.36 -1.56
N VAL A 211 -11.34 6.29 -1.42
CA VAL A 211 -10.37 6.40 -2.52
C VAL A 211 -9.63 5.06 -2.65
N PRO A 212 -9.72 4.37 -3.81
CA PRO A 212 -8.85 3.24 -4.11
C PRO A 212 -7.39 3.70 -4.23
N ASN A 213 -6.44 2.93 -3.71
CA ASN A 213 -5.03 3.21 -3.96
C ASN A 213 -4.69 2.85 -5.43
N PRO A 214 -3.90 3.69 -6.15
CA PRO A 214 -3.61 3.44 -7.57
C PRO A 214 -2.76 2.18 -7.84
N HIS A 215 -2.02 1.68 -6.85
CA HIS A 215 -1.12 0.54 -7.01
C HIS A 215 -1.79 -0.83 -6.81
N THR A 216 -2.85 -0.94 -6.01
CA THR A 216 -3.57 -2.22 -5.77
C THR A 216 -5.03 -2.03 -5.37
N ASP A 217 -5.90 -2.94 -5.83
CA ASP A 217 -7.31 -2.99 -5.44
C ASP A 217 -7.51 -3.38 -3.97
N ARG A 218 -6.47 -3.77 -3.23
CA ARG A 218 -6.53 -4.28 -1.84
C ARG A 218 -6.25 -3.22 -0.76
N ILE A 219 -5.92 -1.99 -1.14
CA ILE A 219 -5.81 -0.83 -0.23
C ILE A 219 -6.96 0.16 -0.50
N ARG A 220 -7.58 0.66 0.56
CA ARG A 220 -8.61 1.72 0.53
C ARG A 220 -8.26 2.83 1.51
N MET A 221 -8.33 4.07 1.04
CA MET A 221 -8.19 5.27 1.87
C MET A 221 -9.58 5.85 2.10
N LEU A 222 -10.06 5.84 3.34
CA LEU A 222 -11.30 6.50 3.74
C LEU A 222 -10.95 7.87 4.32
N VAL A 223 -11.43 8.92 3.65
CA VAL A 223 -11.29 10.30 4.14
C VAL A 223 -12.20 10.47 5.34
N VAL A 224 -11.63 10.55 6.55
CA VAL A 224 -12.40 10.73 7.81
C VAL A 224 -12.44 12.18 8.27
N GLN A 225 -11.54 13.02 7.75
CA GLN A 225 -11.51 14.46 7.96
C GLN A 225 -11.16 15.17 6.63
N SER A 226 -11.72 16.35 6.40
CA SER A 226 -11.70 17.01 5.09
C SER A 226 -11.48 18.52 5.19
N GLY A 227 -10.70 19.08 4.27
CA GLY A 227 -10.41 20.51 4.18
C GLY A 227 -9.48 21.01 5.29
N GLU A 228 -9.33 22.33 5.38
CA GLU A 228 -8.47 23.00 6.37
C GLU A 228 -9.10 23.08 7.77
N GLU A 229 -10.38 22.70 7.93
CA GLU A 229 -10.98 22.65 9.26
C GLU A 229 -10.32 21.57 10.13
N GLY A 230 -9.75 22.01 11.25
CA GLY A 230 -9.00 21.17 12.19
C GLY A 230 -7.50 21.42 12.17
N VAL A 231 -6.97 22.12 11.17
CA VAL A 231 -5.53 22.41 11.06
C VAL A 231 -5.07 23.22 12.29
N GLY A 232 -3.92 22.83 12.84
CA GLY A 232 -3.32 23.46 14.02
C GLY A 232 -3.96 23.11 15.36
N ARG A 233 -5.02 22.30 15.40
CA ARG A 233 -5.66 21.80 16.65
C ARG A 233 -5.66 20.27 16.72
N TRP A 234 -5.85 19.74 17.92
CA TRP A 234 -6.20 18.33 18.10
C TRP A 234 -7.59 18.04 17.52
N ASN A 235 -7.72 16.91 16.83
CA ASN A 235 -8.97 16.39 16.30
C ASN A 235 -9.14 14.97 16.84
N ASP A 236 -10.25 14.72 17.53
CA ASP A 236 -10.59 13.46 18.18
C ASP A 236 -11.64 12.71 17.34
N LEU A 237 -11.39 11.45 17.00
CA LEU A 237 -12.23 10.64 16.12
C LEU A 237 -12.52 9.27 16.75
N GLU A 238 -13.75 8.78 16.59
CA GLU A 238 -14.10 7.37 16.81
C GLU A 238 -14.68 6.78 15.52
N ARG A 239 -14.19 5.60 15.11
CA ARG A 239 -14.60 4.90 13.89
C ARG A 239 -15.11 3.48 14.20
N ASP A 240 -16.12 3.05 13.44
CA ASP A 240 -16.67 1.71 13.48
C ASP A 240 -15.97 0.83 12.44
N VAL A 241 -15.07 -0.02 12.90
CA VAL A 241 -14.10 -0.72 12.04
C VAL A 241 -14.82 -1.61 11.02
N ALA A 242 -15.85 -2.34 11.45
CA ALA A 242 -16.61 -3.22 10.58
C ALA A 242 -17.56 -2.46 9.62
N ALA A 243 -18.18 -1.35 10.04
CA ALA A 243 -18.99 -0.53 9.14
C ALA A 243 -18.13 0.16 8.07
N ASP A 244 -17.01 0.76 8.45
CA ASP A 244 -16.11 1.45 7.52
C ASP A 244 -15.45 0.50 6.53
N PHE A 245 -15.08 -0.73 6.95
CA PHE A 245 -14.60 -1.75 6.01
C PHE A 245 -15.66 -2.09 4.96
N ARG A 246 -16.91 -2.35 5.38
CA ARG A 246 -18.01 -2.66 4.46
C ARG A 246 -18.28 -1.50 3.48
N ALA A 247 -18.19 -0.26 3.94
CA ALA A 247 -18.32 0.93 3.09
C ALA A 247 -17.15 1.07 2.08
N ALA A 248 -15.92 0.68 2.48
CA ALA A 248 -14.72 0.83 1.65
C ALA A 248 -14.50 -0.30 0.63
N PHE A 249 -14.89 -1.53 0.96
CA PHE A 249 -14.63 -2.73 0.16
C PHE A 249 -15.90 -3.37 -0.45
N GLY A 250 -17.09 -3.11 0.09
CA GLY A 250 -18.35 -3.73 -0.36
C GLY A 250 -18.56 -5.17 0.12
N GLU A 251 -17.61 -5.72 0.87
CA GLU A 251 -17.63 -7.08 1.44
C GLU A 251 -17.47 -7.05 2.97
N ALA A 252 -17.70 -8.18 3.63
CA ALA A 252 -17.50 -8.28 5.08
C ALA A 252 -16.01 -8.31 5.43
N PRO A 253 -15.57 -7.64 6.52
CA PRO A 253 -14.19 -7.73 6.99
C PRO A 253 -13.84 -9.15 7.44
N GLY A 254 -12.61 -9.57 7.13
CA GLY A 254 -11.92 -10.62 7.88
C GLY A 254 -11.50 -10.12 9.27
N ARG A 255 -10.68 -10.90 9.97
CA ARG A 255 -10.18 -10.52 11.30
C ARG A 255 -9.13 -9.42 11.17
N LEU A 256 -9.12 -8.49 12.12
CA LEU A 256 -8.10 -7.45 12.21
C LEU A 256 -6.76 -8.09 12.61
N THR A 257 -5.71 -7.90 11.82
CA THR A 257 -4.37 -8.48 12.00
C THR A 257 -3.31 -7.45 12.41
N GLY A 258 -3.61 -6.16 12.29
CA GLY A 258 -2.65 -5.11 12.57
C GLY A 258 -3.23 -3.71 12.52
N LEU A 259 -2.56 -2.79 13.21
CA LEU A 259 -2.75 -1.35 13.09
C LEU A 259 -1.44 -0.70 12.59
N GLY A 260 -1.49 0.58 12.25
CA GLY A 260 -0.29 1.35 11.96
C GLY A 260 -0.51 2.86 11.95
N LEU A 261 0.57 3.61 12.11
CA LEU A 261 0.62 5.06 12.00
C LEU A 261 1.65 5.43 10.93
N MET A 262 1.27 6.30 10.01
CA MET A 262 2.12 6.72 8.90
C MET A 262 1.90 8.20 8.57
N THR A 263 3.00 8.89 8.32
CA THR A 263 3.07 10.25 7.76
C THR A 263 4.11 10.22 6.66
N ASP A 264 3.70 10.49 5.43
CA ASP A 264 4.56 10.41 4.25
C ASP A 264 4.57 11.70 3.43
N SER A 265 5.66 11.88 2.69
CA SER A 265 5.89 13.02 1.79
C SER A 265 6.89 12.71 0.67
N ASN A 266 7.10 11.42 0.34
CA ASN A 266 8.15 11.00 -0.59
C ASN A 266 7.75 11.18 -2.06
N ASN A 267 6.46 11.20 -2.38
CA ASN A 267 5.97 11.38 -3.74
C ASN A 267 6.04 12.88 -4.14
N THR A 268 5.49 13.75 -3.29
CA THR A 268 5.50 15.23 -3.45
C THR A 268 6.83 15.89 -3.09
N GLY A 269 7.72 15.19 -2.37
CA GLY A 269 9.01 15.69 -1.90
C GLY A 269 8.96 16.66 -0.71
N GLU A 270 7.80 16.80 -0.06
CA GLU A 270 7.53 17.84 0.94
C GLU A 270 8.09 17.57 2.34
N SER A 271 8.00 18.57 3.22
CA SER A 271 8.36 18.47 4.64
C SER A 271 7.11 18.62 5.53
N VAL A 272 6.53 17.51 5.97
CA VAL A 272 5.25 17.48 6.70
C VAL A 272 5.40 16.91 8.11
N GLN A 273 4.50 17.29 9.02
CA GLN A 273 4.53 16.89 10.43
C GLN A 273 3.14 16.61 10.97
N ALA A 274 3.03 15.59 11.82
CA ALA A 274 1.82 15.23 12.54
C ALA A 274 2.13 14.77 13.96
N TRP A 275 1.15 14.88 14.85
CA TRP A 275 1.17 14.29 16.17
C TRP A 275 -0.03 13.34 16.28
N PHE A 276 0.21 12.07 16.57
CA PHE A 276 -0.82 11.08 16.84
C PHE A 276 -1.01 10.97 18.35
N GLY A 277 -2.24 11.14 18.84
CA GLY A 277 -2.60 10.93 20.24
C GLY A 277 -2.83 9.45 20.54
N PRO A 278 -3.10 9.06 21.80
CA PRO A 278 -3.23 7.66 22.19
C PRO A 278 -4.33 6.94 21.41
N LEU A 279 -4.14 5.65 21.15
CA LEU A 279 -5.10 4.81 20.46
C LEU A 279 -5.92 4.01 21.46
N VAL A 280 -7.23 3.89 21.22
CA VAL A 280 -8.11 3.09 22.08
C VAL A 280 -8.97 2.14 21.24
N LEU A 281 -8.89 0.85 21.52
CA LEU A 281 -9.56 -0.22 20.78
C LEU A 281 -10.54 -0.98 21.68
N ARG A 282 -11.84 -0.79 21.46
CA ARG A 282 -12.92 -1.37 22.28
C ARG A 282 -13.83 -2.25 21.44
N PRO A 283 -14.56 -3.21 22.04
CA PRO A 283 -15.72 -3.82 21.38
C PRO A 283 -16.69 -2.75 20.88
N ALA A 284 -17.23 -2.93 19.67
CA ALA A 284 -18.42 -2.20 19.28
C ALA A 284 -19.58 -2.66 20.18
N ALA A 285 -20.29 -1.70 20.79
CA ALA A 285 -21.46 -2.03 21.58
C ALA A 285 -22.47 -2.77 20.70
N SER A 286 -22.92 -3.95 21.12
CA SER A 286 -23.94 -4.70 20.39
C SER A 286 -25.17 -3.80 20.21
N PRO A 287 -25.75 -3.69 19.00
CA PRO A 287 -26.97 -2.91 18.81
C PRO A 287 -28.04 -3.50 19.73
N SER A 288 -28.48 -2.72 20.72
CA SER A 288 -29.47 -3.19 21.69
C SER A 288 -30.71 -3.63 20.93
N LEU A 289 -31.12 -4.89 21.08
CA LEU A 289 -32.30 -5.42 20.42
C LEU A 289 -33.49 -4.58 20.87
N ALA A 290 -33.98 -3.69 19.99
CA ALA A 290 -35.03 -2.76 20.33
C ALA A 290 -36.25 -3.57 20.76
N ALA A 291 -36.70 -3.38 22.00
CA ALA A 291 -37.75 -4.20 22.57
C ALA A 291 -39.01 -4.08 21.71
N VAL A 292 -39.37 -5.19 21.05
CA VAL A 292 -40.59 -5.26 20.23
C VAL A 292 -41.77 -4.89 21.12
N PRO A 293 -42.55 -3.85 20.79
CA PRO A 293 -43.73 -3.50 21.55
C PRO A 293 -44.65 -4.72 21.63
N SER A 294 -44.99 -5.14 22.84
CA SER A 294 -45.92 -6.25 23.05
C SER A 294 -47.33 -5.71 22.82
N ASP A 295 -47.78 -5.78 21.57
CA ASP A 295 -49.16 -5.46 21.20
C ASP A 295 -50.13 -6.28 22.06
N LYS A 296 -51.01 -5.57 22.77
CA LYS A 296 -52.09 -6.15 23.55
C LYS A 296 -53.40 -5.97 22.80
N HIS A 297 -53.97 -7.08 22.37
CA HIS A 297 -55.36 -7.24 21.98
C HIS A 297 -55.99 -8.30 22.88
#